data_AF-A0A9P6JN82-F1
#
_entry.id   AF-A0A9P6JN82-F1
#
_cell.length_a   1.000
_cell.length_b   1.000
_cell.length_c   1.000
_cell.angle_alpha   90.00
_cell.angle_beta   90.00
_cell.angle_gamma   90.00
#
_symmetry.space_group_name_H-M   'P 1'
#
loop_
_entity.id
_entity.type
_entity.pdbx_description
1 polymer ?
#
loop_
_entity_poly.entity_id
_entity_poly.type
_entity_poly.pdbx_seq_one_letter_code
_entity_poly.pdbx_strand_id
1 'polypeptide(L)'
;MEQAEAQEFLHPLFLRGWRVENVSSEKDEAGTPHLCGQFTLKNASRTRKAMADIIKLMEKEKHDISWSVTLKARPVLSVKMQTHSARRFPVVLGQSDETRANVTLRDVRFATLLENMLAEKAYIHDENPKPPRSASWDVILAKFTSNDH
;
A
#
# COMPACT_ATOMS: atom_id res chain seq x y z
N MET A 1 11.78 3.15 -6.89
CA MET A 1 10.74 3.25 -7.92
C MET A 1 10.90 4.62 -8.53
N GLU A 2 11.12 4.67 -9.83
CA GLU A 2 11.24 5.94 -10.55
C GLU A 2 9.87 6.62 -10.67
N GLN A 3 9.86 7.92 -10.96
CA GLN A 3 8.61 8.69 -11.07
C GLN A 3 7.67 8.13 -12.17
N ALA A 4 8.24 7.70 -13.29
CA ALA A 4 7.49 7.06 -14.38
C ALA A 4 6.89 5.71 -13.93
N GLU A 5 7.65 4.88 -13.23
CA GLU A 5 7.16 3.61 -12.67
C GLU A 5 6.06 3.83 -11.62
N ALA A 6 6.24 4.84 -10.76
CA ALA A 6 5.23 5.21 -9.76
C ALA A 6 3.91 5.58 -10.44
N GLN A 7 3.97 6.32 -11.54
CA GLN A 7 2.79 6.66 -12.32
C GLN A 7 2.17 5.46 -13.04
N GLU A 8 2.97 4.60 -13.64
CA GLU A 8 2.47 3.42 -14.35
C GLU A 8 1.82 2.40 -13.40
N PHE A 9 2.46 2.13 -12.27
CA PHE A 9 2.08 1.01 -11.40
C PHE A 9 1.20 1.39 -10.22
N LEU A 10 1.35 2.60 -9.65
CA LEU A 10 0.49 3.01 -8.53
C LEU A 10 -0.84 3.57 -9.01
N HIS A 11 -0.89 4.24 -10.16
CA HIS A 11 -2.12 4.89 -10.64
C HIS A 11 -3.33 3.93 -10.73
N PRO A 12 -3.21 2.71 -11.26
CA PRO A 12 -4.32 1.74 -11.24
C PRO A 12 -4.78 1.36 -9.83
N LEU A 13 -3.84 1.27 -8.87
CA LEU A 13 -4.17 0.98 -7.46
C LEU A 13 -4.86 2.17 -6.80
N PHE A 14 -4.44 3.40 -7.10
CA PHE A 14 -5.10 4.62 -6.60
C PHE A 14 -6.56 4.70 -7.04
N LEU A 15 -6.86 4.36 -8.30
CA LEU A 15 -8.24 4.30 -8.80
C LEU A 15 -9.10 3.26 -8.05
N ARG A 16 -8.47 2.27 -7.42
CA ARG A 16 -9.12 1.25 -6.58
C ARG A 16 -9.14 1.60 -5.09
N GLY A 17 -8.71 2.81 -4.73
CA GLY A 17 -8.76 3.32 -3.35
C GLY A 17 -7.51 3.06 -2.51
N TRP A 18 -6.45 2.52 -3.10
CA TRP A 18 -5.13 2.48 -2.44
C TRP A 18 -4.53 3.87 -2.29
N ARG A 19 -3.66 4.04 -1.30
CA ARG A 19 -3.04 5.33 -0.99
C ARG A 19 -1.61 5.14 -0.52
N VAL A 20 -0.76 6.14 -0.73
CA VAL A 20 0.55 6.21 -0.07
C VAL A 20 0.45 7.17 1.11
N GLU A 21 0.73 6.66 2.30
CA GLU A 21 0.67 7.41 3.56
C GLU A 21 2.05 7.43 4.23
N ASN A 22 2.52 8.61 4.62
CA ASN A 22 3.71 8.74 5.46
C ASN A 22 3.30 8.51 6.91
N VAL A 23 3.79 7.42 7.49
CA VAL A 23 3.58 7.12 8.90
C VAL A 23 4.76 7.68 9.68
N SER A 24 4.55 8.80 10.35
CA SER A 24 5.54 9.39 11.27
C SER A 24 5.66 8.52 12.51
N SER A 25 6.89 8.31 12.96
CA SER A 25 7.17 7.78 14.30
C SER A 25 7.86 8.86 15.12
N GLU A 26 7.86 8.76 16.45
CA GLU A 26 8.59 9.69 17.33
C GLU A 26 10.10 9.80 16.98
N LYS A 27 10.64 8.87 16.21
CA LYS A 27 12.05 8.82 15.77
C LYS A 27 12.27 9.25 14.33
N ASP A 28 11.22 9.49 13.56
CA ASP A 28 11.29 9.81 12.13
C ASP A 28 10.18 10.82 11.77
N GLU A 29 10.52 12.11 11.88
CA GLU A 29 9.62 13.23 11.62
C GLU A 29 9.17 13.32 10.15
N ALA A 30 10.00 12.85 9.21
CA ALA A 30 9.67 12.83 7.79
C ALA A 30 8.59 11.78 7.44
N GLY A 31 8.49 10.75 8.29
CA GLY A 31 7.55 9.64 8.15
C GLY A 31 7.91 8.67 7.02
N THR A 32 7.73 7.39 7.30
CA THR A 32 8.06 6.35 6.33
C THR A 32 6.86 6.07 5.41
N PRO A 33 7.01 6.09 4.08
CA PRO A 33 5.91 5.88 3.15
C PRO A 33 5.44 4.42 3.17
N HIS A 34 4.13 4.23 3.31
CA HIS A 34 3.45 2.94 3.25
C HIS A 34 2.40 2.95 2.14
N LEU A 35 2.25 1.83 1.44
CA LEU A 35 1.12 1.58 0.55
C LEU A 35 -0.03 0.99 1.39
N CYS A 36 -1.13 1.74 1.47
CA CYS A 36 -2.27 1.49 2.32
C CYS A 36 -3.52 1.15 1.49
N GLY A 37 -4.28 0.14 1.92
CA GLY A 37 -5.53 -0.29 1.31
C GLY A 37 -6.59 -0.62 2.35
N GLN A 38 -7.87 -0.46 2.01
CA GLN A 38 -8.98 -0.79 2.88
C GLN A 38 -10.06 -1.59 2.14
N PHE A 39 -10.48 -2.68 2.77
CA PHE A 39 -11.44 -3.62 2.20
C PHE A 39 -12.63 -3.84 3.13
N THR A 40 -13.83 -3.49 2.67
CA THR A 40 -15.08 -3.87 3.33
C THR A 40 -15.46 -5.30 2.96
N LEU A 41 -15.54 -6.16 3.96
CA LEU A 41 -15.84 -7.58 3.82
C LEU A 41 -17.31 -7.85 4.16
N LYS A 42 -17.88 -8.89 3.54
CA LYS A 42 -19.31 -9.21 3.70
C LYS A 42 -19.70 -9.58 5.13
N ASN A 43 -18.90 -10.41 5.82
CA ASN A 43 -19.18 -10.91 7.16
C ASN A 43 -17.95 -11.57 7.80
N ALA A 44 -18.02 -11.84 9.10
CA ALA A 44 -16.92 -12.42 9.89
C ALA A 44 -16.41 -13.78 9.36
N SER A 45 -17.27 -14.61 8.78
CA SER A 45 -16.85 -15.90 8.19
C SER A 45 -15.96 -15.69 6.97
N ARG A 46 -16.37 -14.81 6.05
CA ARG A 46 -15.56 -14.42 4.89
C ARG A 46 -14.28 -13.71 5.29
N THR A 47 -14.30 -12.94 6.38
CA THR A 47 -13.11 -12.31 6.95
C THR A 47 -12.07 -13.31 7.41
N ARG A 48 -12.45 -14.35 8.16
CA ARG A 48 -11.50 -15.40 8.58
C ARG A 48 -10.86 -16.10 7.39
N LYS A 49 -11.65 -16.41 6.35
CA LYS A 49 -11.13 -16.99 5.11
C LYS A 49 -10.17 -16.05 4.38
N ALA A 50 -10.53 -14.77 4.27
CA ALA A 50 -9.66 -13.77 3.67
C ALA A 50 -8.33 -13.63 4.42
N MET A 51 -8.34 -13.62 5.75
CA MET A 51 -7.12 -13.58 6.57
C MET A 51 -6.22 -14.80 6.32
N ALA A 52 -6.79 -16.00 6.27
CA ALA A 52 -6.02 -17.22 5.97
C ALA A 52 -5.42 -17.19 4.55
N ASP A 53 -6.17 -16.68 3.57
CA ASP A 53 -5.69 -16.53 2.20
C ASP A 53 -4.59 -15.45 2.09
N ILE A 54 -4.67 -14.37 2.88
CA ILE A 54 -3.63 -13.32 2.96
C ILE A 54 -2.33 -13.88 3.52
N ILE A 55 -2.39 -14.67 4.60
CA ILE A 55 -1.20 -15.29 5.20
C ILE A 55 -0.50 -16.19 4.16
N LYS A 56 -1.26 -17.00 3.43
CA LYS A 56 -0.70 -17.83 2.34
C LYS A 56 -0.08 -16.98 1.23
N LEU A 57 -0.67 -15.83 0.91
CA LEU A 57 -0.11 -14.90 -0.07
C LEU A 57 1.20 -14.29 0.42
N MET A 58 1.30 -13.90 1.69
CA MET A 58 2.54 -13.43 2.32
C MET A 58 3.66 -14.48 2.23
N GLU A 59 3.35 -15.73 2.58
CA GLU A 59 4.30 -16.84 2.49
C GLU A 59 4.77 -17.08 1.05
N LYS A 60 3.83 -17.05 0.09
CA LYS A 60 4.13 -17.25 -1.34
C LYS A 60 5.01 -16.14 -1.91
N GLU A 61 4.66 -14.88 -1.65
CA GLU A 61 5.40 -13.73 -2.17
C GLU A 61 6.64 -13.38 -1.34
N LYS A 62 6.86 -14.08 -0.20
CA LYS A 62 7.94 -13.82 0.77
C LYS A 62 8.00 -12.34 1.14
N HIS A 63 6.82 -11.79 1.44
CA HIS A 63 6.64 -10.38 1.70
C HIS A 63 5.63 -10.19 2.83
N ASP A 64 6.13 -9.71 3.96
CA ASP A 64 5.31 -9.46 5.14
C ASP A 64 4.62 -8.10 5.01
N ILE A 65 3.32 -8.08 5.34
CA ILE A 65 2.49 -6.90 5.37
C ILE A 65 1.89 -6.71 6.77
N SER A 66 1.63 -5.47 7.14
CA SER A 66 0.87 -5.14 8.35
C SER A 66 -0.61 -5.05 8.00
N TRP A 67 -1.47 -5.64 8.82
CA TRP A 67 -2.92 -5.56 8.59
C TRP A 67 -3.69 -5.61 9.91
N SER A 68 -4.91 -5.08 9.87
CA SER A 68 -5.84 -5.09 11.00
C SER A 68 -7.27 -5.25 10.51
N VAL A 69 -8.14 -5.81 11.36
CA VAL A 69 -9.54 -6.01 11.04
C VAL A 69 -10.40 -5.36 12.12
N THR A 70 -11.27 -4.45 11.70
CA THR A 70 -12.32 -3.91 12.56
C THR A 70 -13.59 -4.73 12.37
N LEU A 71 -14.00 -5.47 13.39
CA LEU A 71 -15.23 -6.26 13.37
C LEU A 71 -16.44 -5.39 13.74
N LYS A 72 -17.12 -4.85 12.72
CA LYS A 72 -18.42 -4.18 12.82
C LYS A 72 -19.46 -4.97 12.02
N ALA A 73 -20.68 -4.42 11.88
CA ALA A 73 -21.73 -4.99 11.02
C ALA A 73 -21.24 -5.34 9.60
N ARG A 74 -20.32 -4.53 9.06
CA ARG A 74 -19.49 -4.85 7.89
C ARG A 74 -18.02 -4.81 8.31
N PRO A 75 -17.32 -5.96 8.40
CA PRO A 75 -15.92 -5.97 8.79
C PRO A 75 -15.05 -5.19 7.81
N VAL A 76 -14.11 -4.41 8.33
CA VAL A 76 -13.17 -3.63 7.52
C VAL A 76 -11.76 -4.16 7.75
N LEU A 77 -11.15 -4.69 6.70
CA LEU A 77 -9.73 -5.08 6.66
C LEU A 77 -8.92 -3.87 6.20
N SER A 78 -7.98 -3.42 7.02
CA SER A 78 -6.99 -2.40 6.65
C SER A 78 -5.64 -3.08 6.44
N VAL A 79 -4.95 -2.73 5.36
CA VAL A 79 -3.64 -3.27 5.00
C VAL A 79 -2.66 -2.13 4.81
N LYS A 80 -1.43 -2.32 5.28
CA LYS A 80 -0.30 -1.41 5.13
C LYS A 80 0.93 -2.23 4.75
N MET A 81 1.64 -1.82 3.72
CA MET A 81 2.85 -2.50 3.27
C MET A 81 3.95 -1.52 2.91
N GLN A 82 5.17 -1.93 3.21
CA GLN A 82 6.40 -1.26 2.81
C GLN A 82 7.51 -2.30 2.76
N THR A 83 8.53 -2.04 1.96
CA THR A 83 9.74 -2.85 1.96
C THR A 83 10.78 -2.21 2.87
N HIS A 84 11.09 -2.88 3.99
CA HIS A 84 12.02 -2.38 5.02
C HIS A 84 13.47 -2.19 4.55
N SER A 85 13.87 -2.87 3.47
CA SER A 85 15.21 -2.82 2.88
C SER A 85 15.20 -2.34 1.43
N ALA A 86 14.39 -1.32 1.13
CA ALA A 86 14.36 -0.75 -0.21
C ALA A 86 15.70 -0.05 -0.50
N ARG A 87 16.34 -0.40 -1.63
CA ARG A 87 17.52 0.33 -2.12
C ARG A 87 17.07 1.70 -2.61
N ARG A 88 17.74 2.77 -2.19
CA ARG A 88 17.64 4.05 -2.88
C ARG A 88 18.24 3.89 -4.27
N PHE A 89 17.53 4.35 -5.29
CA PHE A 89 18.18 4.63 -6.56
C PHE A 89 18.95 5.94 -6.36
N PRO A 90 20.29 5.97 -6.53
CA PRO A 90 21.03 7.20 -6.41
C PRO A 90 20.66 8.09 -7.60
N VAL A 91 19.84 9.11 -7.35
CA VAL A 91 19.56 10.18 -8.33
C VAL A 91 20.80 11.07 -8.50
N VAL A 92 21.76 10.99 -7.57
CA VAL A 92 23.03 11.70 -7.59
C VAL A 92 24.18 10.71 -7.42
N LEU A 93 25.12 10.68 -8.38
CA LEU A 93 26.38 9.95 -8.31
C LEU A 93 27.14 10.35 -7.05
N GLY A 94 27.12 9.52 -6.00
CA GLY A 94 27.90 9.74 -4.78
C GLY A 94 27.13 9.62 -3.45
N GLN A 95 25.82 9.38 -3.46
CA GLN A 95 25.11 9.02 -2.22
C GLN A 95 25.27 7.53 -1.87
N SER A 96 25.45 7.26 -0.58
CA SER A 96 25.65 5.96 0.04
C SER A 96 24.57 4.94 -0.37
N ASP A 97 24.97 3.67 -0.42
CA ASP A 97 24.15 2.48 -0.71
C ASP A 97 23.18 2.16 0.46
N GLU A 98 22.51 3.21 0.99
CA GLU A 98 21.68 3.14 2.17
C GLU A 98 20.32 2.51 1.86
N THR A 99 20.03 1.40 2.53
CA THR A 99 18.70 0.79 2.53
C THR A 99 17.80 1.52 3.52
N ARG A 100 16.67 2.04 3.04
CA ARG A 100 15.62 2.63 3.88
C ARG A 100 14.29 1.98 3.57
N ALA A 101 13.37 2.02 4.53
CA ALA A 101 12.01 1.56 4.30
C ALA A 101 11.32 2.45 3.26
N ASN A 102 10.75 1.85 2.21
CA ASN A 102 10.03 2.58 1.17
C ASN A 102 9.02 1.66 0.43
N VAL A 103 8.11 2.26 -0.32
CA VAL A 103 7.21 1.55 -1.25
C VAL A 103 8.00 1.17 -2.51
N THR A 104 7.93 -0.10 -2.87
CA THR A 104 8.63 -0.69 -4.01
C THR A 104 7.67 -1.44 -4.93
N LEU A 105 8.17 -1.95 -6.05
CA LEU A 105 7.39 -2.81 -6.96
C LEU A 105 6.92 -4.11 -6.28
N ARG A 106 7.59 -4.57 -5.22
CA ARG A 106 7.13 -5.74 -4.44
C ARG A 106 5.81 -5.43 -3.73
N ASP A 107 5.72 -4.24 -3.14
CA ASP A 107 4.51 -3.74 -2.49
C ASP A 107 3.37 -3.60 -3.51
N VAL A 108 3.64 -2.99 -4.67
CA VAL A 108 2.64 -2.85 -5.76
C VAL A 108 2.15 -4.22 -6.26
N ARG A 109 3.07 -5.15 -6.50
CA ARG A 109 2.73 -6.51 -6.94
C ARG A 109 1.86 -7.20 -5.89
N PHE A 110 2.22 -7.09 -4.62
CA PHE A 110 1.44 -7.68 -3.54
C PHE A 110 0.03 -7.08 -3.46
N ALA A 111 -0.09 -5.75 -3.50
CA ALA A 111 -1.37 -5.05 -3.52
C ALA A 111 -2.26 -5.49 -4.70
N THR A 112 -1.67 -5.66 -5.88
CA THR A 112 -2.39 -6.14 -7.08
C THR A 112 -2.90 -7.57 -6.93
N LEU A 113 -2.06 -8.47 -6.39
CA LEU A 113 -2.46 -9.85 -6.12
C LEU A 113 -3.57 -9.92 -5.05
N LEU A 114 -3.46 -9.09 -4.02
CA LEU A 114 -4.45 -8.99 -2.95
C LEU A 114 -5.81 -8.52 -3.49
N GLU A 115 -5.82 -7.47 -4.32
CA GLU A 115 -7.03 -6.97 -5.01
C GLU A 115 -7.74 -8.08 -5.77
N ASN A 116 -7.01 -8.78 -6.65
CA ASN A 116 -7.59 -9.84 -7.48
C ASN A 116 -8.16 -10.97 -6.60
N MET A 117 -7.43 -11.37 -5.57
CA MET A 117 -7.86 -12.42 -4.65
C MET A 117 -9.13 -12.03 -3.87
N LEU A 118 -9.26 -10.77 -3.43
CA LEU A 118 -10.39 -10.31 -2.63
C LEU A 118 -11.62 -9.99 -3.47
N ALA A 119 -11.44 -9.46 -4.68
CA ALA A 119 -12.50 -9.20 -5.64
C ALA A 119 -13.29 -10.47 -5.97
N GLU A 120 -12.60 -11.60 -6.14
CA GLU A 120 -13.22 -12.89 -6.44
C GLU A 120 -14.01 -13.48 -5.26
N LYS A 121 -13.64 -13.16 -4.01
CA LYS A 121 -13.99 -14.01 -2.85
C LYS A 121 -14.82 -13.34 -1.76
N ALA A 122 -14.72 -12.03 -1.57
CA ALA A 122 -15.15 -11.42 -0.31
C ALA A 122 -15.56 -9.94 -0.38
N TYR A 123 -15.22 -9.23 -1.45
CA TYR A 123 -15.36 -7.78 -1.49
C TYR A 123 -16.77 -7.32 -1.88
N ILE A 124 -17.22 -6.25 -1.24
CA ILE A 124 -18.28 -5.39 -1.76
C ILE A 124 -17.51 -4.21 -2.38
N HIS A 125 -17.42 -4.16 -3.71
CA HIS A 125 -16.99 -2.92 -4.36
C HIS A 125 -17.98 -1.84 -3.96
N ASP A 126 -17.50 -0.78 -3.33
CA ASP A 126 -18.25 0.47 -3.36
C ASP A 126 -18.24 0.87 -4.84
N GLU A 127 -19.36 0.75 -5.55
CA GLU A 127 -19.44 0.90 -7.01
C GLU A 127 -19.05 2.31 -7.49
N ASN A 128 -18.81 3.23 -6.56
CA ASN A 128 -18.43 4.59 -6.85
C ASN A 128 -17.57 5.16 -5.72
N PRO A 129 -16.29 4.74 -5.60
CA PRO A 129 -15.40 5.34 -4.61
C PRO A 129 -15.22 6.80 -5.02
N LYS A 130 -15.86 7.72 -4.30
CA LYS A 130 -15.65 9.15 -4.54
C LYS A 130 -14.14 9.40 -4.41
N PRO A 131 -13.47 9.97 -5.43
CA PRO A 131 -12.09 10.39 -5.27
C PRO A 131 -12.05 11.32 -4.05
N PRO A 132 -11.07 11.17 -3.14
CA PRO A 132 -10.98 12.04 -1.97
C PRO A 132 -10.93 13.49 -2.43
N ARG A 133 -11.67 14.36 -1.75
CA ARG A 133 -11.79 15.80 -2.06
C ARG A 133 -10.46 16.57 -2.04
N SER A 134 -9.33 15.95 -1.69
CA SER A 134 -8.06 16.64 -1.40
C SER A 134 -6.77 15.95 -1.90
N ALA A 135 -6.85 14.94 -2.76
CA ALA A 135 -5.63 14.32 -3.30
C ALA A 135 -5.51 14.59 -4.80
N SER A 136 -5.00 15.76 -5.18
CA SER A 136 -4.48 15.91 -6.55
C SER A 136 -3.28 14.96 -6.69
N TRP A 137 -3.13 14.39 -7.88
CA TRP A 137 -2.01 13.52 -8.23
C TRP A 137 -0.65 14.20 -7.95
N ASP A 138 -0.59 15.52 -8.07
CA ASP A 138 0.60 16.34 -7.81
C ASP A 138 1.01 16.31 -6.33
N VAL A 139 0.04 16.27 -5.40
CA VAL A 139 0.30 16.15 -3.96
C VAL A 139 0.91 14.80 -3.61
N ILE A 140 0.55 13.74 -4.34
CA ILE A 140 1.08 12.40 -4.15
C ILE A 140 2.51 12.31 -4.68
N LEU A 141 2.75 12.82 -5.90
CA LEU A 141 4.09 12.88 -6.49
C LEU A 141 5.06 13.72 -5.63
N ALA A 142 4.58 14.84 -5.07
CA ALA A 142 5.38 15.66 -4.15
C ALA A 142 5.85 14.88 -2.91
N LYS A 143 5.07 13.91 -2.42
CA LYS A 143 5.48 13.04 -1.29
C LYS A 143 6.55 12.01 -1.67
N PHE A 144 6.72 11.72 -2.96
CA PHE A 144 7.80 10.89 -3.46
C PHE A 144 9.08 11.68 -3.72
N THR A 145 8.98 12.98 -4.04
CA THR A 145 10.12 13.83 -4.41
C THR A 145 10.62 14.76 -3.31
N SER A 146 9.80 15.03 -2.28
CA SER A 146 10.19 15.92 -1.16
C SER A 146 11.06 15.18 -0.15
N ASN A 147 12.34 15.01 -0.49
CA ASN A 147 13.39 14.70 0.47
C ASN A 147 14.71 15.45 0.16
N ASP A 148 14.61 16.55 -0.59
CA ASP A 148 15.70 17.48 -0.86
C ASP A 148 15.46 18.78 -0.08
N HIS A 149 15.86 18.79 1.19
CA HIS A 149 16.30 19.99 1.91
C HIS A 149 17.39 19.62 2.91
#